data_AF-A0ABD2GGW5-F1
#
_entry.id   AF-A0ABD2GGW5-F1
#
_cell.length_a   1.000
_cell.length_b   1.000
_cell.length_c   1.000
_cell.angle_alpha   90.00
_cell.angle_beta   90.00
_cell.angle_gamma   90.00
#
_symmetry.space_group_name_H-M   'P 1'
#
loop_
_entity.id
_entity.type
_entity.pdbx_description
1 polymer ?
#
loop_
_entity_poly.entity_id
_entity_poly.type
_entity_poly.pdbx_seq_one_letter_code
_entity_poly.pdbx_strand_id
1 'polypeptide(L)'
;MIPELSNPSVCMRDPQRVEEILQSMVKAGSNTVQVIADFDMTLTRFAYKGKRCPTCHNILDNSNLISNECREELKVLLDTYYPIEIDSARSIAEKLPLMVEWWTKAHKILVQQKIRKDLLATAVRDSDAMLREGYQLLFDHLHEHSIPLLIFSAGIGDILEEVIRQAGVFHSNVKVFSNYMDFDESGLLKAFKGELIHIYNKREGALLNTGHFEELRTRPNVLLLGDSLGDLTMADGVQDMENILKIGFLNDKVEERKQSYLDSFDIVLVQDETLEVPNAIMLYLTGNK
;
A
#
# COMPACT_ATOMS: atom_id res chain seq x y z
N MET A 1 3.86 -22.40 -16.09
CA MET A 1 5.02 -22.04 -15.25
C MET A 1 5.28 -20.56 -15.48
N ILE A 2 5.33 -19.77 -14.41
CA ILE A 2 5.55 -18.31 -14.44
C ILE A 2 7.07 -18.09 -14.30
N PRO A 3 7.81 -17.73 -15.35
CA PRO A 3 9.28 -17.63 -15.31
C PRO A 3 9.81 -16.68 -14.23
N GLU A 4 9.11 -15.57 -13.98
CA GLU A 4 9.45 -14.50 -13.05
C GLU A 4 9.53 -15.00 -11.60
N LEU A 5 8.85 -16.10 -11.25
CA LEU A 5 8.97 -16.74 -9.94
C LEU A 5 10.34 -17.37 -9.69
N SER A 6 11.17 -17.51 -10.73
CA SER A 6 12.56 -17.98 -10.61
C SER A 6 13.58 -16.84 -10.52
N ASN A 7 13.12 -15.58 -10.48
CA ASN A 7 14.02 -14.42 -10.36
C ASN A 7 14.80 -14.45 -9.03
N PRO A 8 16.05 -13.97 -8.99
CA PRO A 8 16.86 -14.01 -7.76
C PRO A 8 16.29 -13.22 -6.57
N SER A 9 15.45 -12.21 -6.82
CA SER A 9 14.77 -11.43 -5.78
C SER A 9 13.64 -12.22 -5.10
N VAL A 10 13.18 -13.31 -5.72
CA VAL A 10 12.02 -14.08 -5.25
C VAL A 10 12.45 -15.12 -4.23
N CYS A 11 11.86 -15.04 -3.05
CA CYS A 11 11.99 -16.06 -2.00
C CYS A 11 10.60 -16.61 -1.67
N MET A 12 10.46 -17.93 -1.65
CA MET A 12 9.22 -18.63 -1.27
C MET A 12 9.56 -19.68 -0.21
N ARG A 13 8.81 -19.70 0.90
CA ARG A 13 8.99 -20.76 1.91
C ARG A 13 8.46 -22.10 1.42
N ASP A 14 7.34 -22.06 0.69
CA ASP A 14 6.66 -23.23 0.15
C ASP A 14 6.20 -22.97 -1.30
N PRO A 15 7.08 -23.19 -2.29
CA PRO A 15 6.76 -22.98 -3.70
C PRO A 15 5.60 -23.87 -4.19
N GLN A 16 5.43 -25.06 -3.62
CA GLN A 16 4.35 -25.97 -4.00
C GLN A 16 3.01 -25.39 -3.59
N ARG A 17 2.90 -24.86 -2.37
CA ARG A 17 1.68 -24.16 -1.92
C ARG A 17 1.34 -22.96 -2.81
N VAL A 18 2.34 -22.18 -3.23
CA VAL A 18 2.12 -21.06 -4.17
C VAL A 18 1.52 -21.58 -5.49
N GLU A 19 2.06 -22.66 -6.04
CA GLU A 19 1.53 -23.28 -7.26
C GLU A 19 0.09 -23.78 -7.07
N GLU A 20 -0.21 -24.44 -5.95
CA GLU A 20 -1.55 -24.93 -5.63
C GLU A 20 -2.58 -23.78 -5.56
N ILE A 21 -2.23 -22.67 -4.90
CA ILE A 21 -3.08 -21.46 -4.83
C ILE A 21 -3.33 -20.91 -6.25
N LEU A 22 -2.27 -20.74 -7.05
CA LEU A 22 -2.38 -20.22 -8.41
C LEU A 22 -3.24 -21.12 -9.31
N GLN A 23 -3.08 -22.45 -9.24
CA GLN A 23 -3.89 -23.40 -9.99
C GLN A 23 -5.37 -23.36 -9.57
N SER A 24 -5.63 -23.23 -8.27
CA SER A 24 -6.97 -23.06 -7.72
C SER A 24 -7.65 -21.79 -8.27
N MET A 25 -6.95 -20.65 -8.24
CA MET A 25 -7.45 -19.38 -8.77
C MET A 25 -7.69 -19.43 -10.29
N VAL A 26 -6.79 -20.05 -11.07
CA VAL A 26 -7.00 -20.25 -12.53
C VAL A 26 -8.25 -21.08 -12.78
N LYS A 27 -8.47 -22.15 -12.02
CA LYS A 27 -9.64 -23.03 -12.17
C LYS A 27 -10.94 -22.30 -11.82
N ALA A 28 -10.91 -21.40 -10.83
CA ALA A 28 -12.05 -20.57 -10.45
C ALA A 28 -12.40 -19.50 -11.50
N GLY A 29 -11.39 -19.03 -12.26
CA GLY A 29 -11.53 -18.06 -13.35
C GLY A 29 -11.28 -16.62 -12.91
N SER A 30 -10.73 -15.81 -13.82
CA SER A 30 -10.27 -14.44 -13.54
C SER A 30 -11.37 -13.48 -13.05
N ASN A 31 -12.63 -13.72 -13.41
CA ASN A 31 -13.79 -12.96 -12.93
C ASN A 31 -14.05 -13.12 -11.43
N THR A 32 -13.40 -14.08 -10.76
CA THR A 32 -13.47 -14.31 -9.31
C THR A 32 -12.32 -13.65 -8.55
N VAL A 33 -11.40 -12.98 -9.24
CA VAL A 33 -10.20 -12.38 -8.63
C VAL A 33 -10.47 -10.94 -8.23
N GLN A 34 -9.90 -10.52 -7.10
CA GLN A 34 -9.74 -9.12 -6.68
C GLN A 34 -8.30 -8.89 -6.17
N VAL A 35 -7.81 -7.66 -6.29
CA VAL A 35 -6.48 -7.26 -5.83
C VAL A 35 -6.61 -6.28 -4.67
N ILE A 36 -5.88 -6.54 -3.59
CA ILE A 36 -5.78 -5.62 -2.44
C ILE A 36 -4.30 -5.29 -2.25
N ALA A 37 -3.96 -4.01 -2.32
CA ALA A 37 -2.57 -3.57 -2.27
C ALA A 37 -2.37 -2.42 -1.28
N ASP A 38 -1.27 -2.43 -0.54
CA ASP A 38 -0.73 -1.18 0.03
C ASP A 38 -0.20 -0.27 -1.09
N PHE A 39 0.08 0.99 -0.78
CA PHE A 39 0.60 1.97 -1.73
C PHE A 39 2.06 2.35 -1.51
N ASP A 40 2.42 2.79 -0.30
CA ASP A 40 3.72 3.39 -0.03
C ASP A 40 4.75 2.27 0.08
N MET A 41 5.80 2.29 -0.74
CA MET A 41 6.83 1.24 -0.82
C MET A 41 6.34 -0.14 -1.34
N THR A 42 5.03 -0.31 -1.55
CA THR A 42 4.41 -1.47 -2.21
C THR A 42 4.10 -1.21 -3.69
N LEU A 43 3.30 -0.20 -4.04
CA LEU A 43 3.07 0.20 -5.44
C LEU A 43 4.05 1.30 -5.87
N THR A 44 4.48 2.11 -4.92
CA THR A 44 5.59 3.06 -5.08
C THR A 44 6.93 2.38 -4.77
N ARG A 45 8.00 2.89 -5.39
CA ARG A 45 9.37 2.41 -5.16
C ARG A 45 9.80 2.72 -3.74
N PHE A 46 10.68 1.88 -3.22
CA PHE A 46 11.38 2.16 -1.97
C PHE A 46 12.57 3.08 -2.22
N ALA A 47 13.38 2.81 -3.24
CA ALA A 47 14.55 3.58 -3.62
C ALA A 47 14.77 3.65 -5.14
N TYR A 48 15.42 4.70 -5.59
CA TYR A 48 15.85 4.87 -6.97
C TYR A 48 17.28 5.41 -7.00
N LYS A 49 18.17 4.71 -7.71
CA LYS A 49 19.60 5.05 -7.82
C LYS A 49 20.28 5.30 -6.46
N GLY A 50 19.95 4.49 -5.46
CA GLY A 50 20.50 4.56 -4.11
C GLY A 50 19.91 5.66 -3.21
N LYS A 51 18.96 6.46 -3.70
CA LYS A 51 18.21 7.45 -2.90
C LYS A 51 16.83 6.89 -2.54
N ARG A 52 16.40 7.07 -1.28
CA ARG A 52 15.05 6.71 -0.83
C ARG A 52 13.99 7.53 -1.59
N CYS A 53 12.97 6.87 -2.12
CA CYS A 53 11.80 7.53 -2.70
C CYS A 53 10.83 7.98 -1.58
N PRO A 54 10.10 9.09 -1.79
CA PRO A 54 9.19 9.61 -0.78
C PRO A 54 7.91 8.75 -0.66
N THR A 55 7.42 8.58 0.56
CA THR A 55 6.02 8.16 0.83
C THR A 55 5.05 9.32 0.54
N CYS A 56 3.74 9.07 0.55
CA CYS A 56 2.71 10.12 0.50
C CYS A 56 2.94 11.24 1.51
N HIS A 57 3.31 10.89 2.74
CA HIS A 57 3.64 11.88 3.77
C HIS A 57 4.91 12.66 3.41
N ASN A 58 5.95 11.97 2.93
CA ASN A 58 7.20 12.65 2.57
C ASN A 58 7.08 13.55 1.32
N ILE A 59 6.15 13.28 0.40
CA ILE A 59 5.83 14.20 -0.69
C ILE A 59 5.38 15.54 -0.10
N LEU A 60 4.49 15.51 0.88
CA LEU A 60 4.04 16.71 1.57
C LEU A 60 5.16 17.34 2.41
N ASP A 61 5.90 16.54 3.17
CA ASP A 61 6.97 17.02 4.05
C ASP A 61 8.06 17.77 3.27
N ASN A 62 8.43 17.25 2.10
CA ASN A 62 9.47 17.81 1.24
C ASN A 62 8.96 18.95 0.34
N SER A 63 7.64 19.15 0.26
CA SER A 63 7.03 20.20 -0.57
C SER A 63 7.11 21.57 0.10
N ASN A 64 7.03 22.65 -0.70
CA ASN A 64 6.95 24.03 -0.19
C ASN A 64 5.60 24.37 0.48
N LEU A 65 4.72 23.38 0.71
CA LEU A 65 3.42 23.59 1.35
C LEU A 65 3.48 23.64 2.87
N ILE A 66 4.60 23.23 3.47
CA ILE A 66 4.84 23.31 4.90
C ILE A 66 6.13 24.07 5.19
N SER A 67 6.19 24.75 6.35
CA SER A 67 7.34 25.54 6.75
C SER A 67 8.53 24.64 7.19
N ASN A 68 9.73 25.23 7.28
CA ASN A 68 10.90 24.51 7.80
C ASN A 68 10.71 24.10 9.26
N GLU A 69 10.09 24.97 10.06
CA GLU A 69 9.78 24.71 11.47
C GLU A 69 8.82 23.51 11.59
N CYS A 70 7.80 23.45 10.72
CA CYS A 70 6.90 22.31 10.65
C CYS A 70 7.63 21.00 10.32
N ARG A 71 8.59 21.03 9.39
CA ARG A 71 9.40 19.85 9.04
C ARG A 71 10.23 19.37 10.21
N GLU A 72 10.80 20.29 11.00
CA GLU A 72 11.56 19.96 12.19
C GLU A 72 10.66 19.32 13.26
N GLU A 73 9.45 19.83 13.48
CA GLU A 73 8.48 19.22 14.40
C GLU A 73 8.07 17.80 13.97
N LEU A 74 7.76 17.61 12.69
CA LEU A 74 7.43 16.29 12.13
C LEU A 74 8.61 15.32 12.25
N LYS A 75 9.84 15.81 12.04
CA LYS A 75 11.06 15.02 12.24
C LYS A 75 11.24 14.59 13.68
N VAL A 76 10.97 15.46 14.66
CA VAL A 76 11.02 15.08 16.09
C VAL A 76 10.02 13.96 16.40
N LEU A 77 8.81 14.02 15.83
CA LEU A 77 7.84 12.93 15.96
C LEU A 77 8.38 11.65 15.32
N LEU A 78 8.90 11.70 14.10
CA LEU A 78 9.48 10.55 13.42
C LEU A 78 10.60 9.90 14.25
N ASP A 79 11.57 10.70 14.71
CA ASP A 79 12.71 10.22 15.51
C ASP A 79 12.27 9.61 16.86
N THR A 80 11.10 10.01 17.37
CA THR A 80 10.52 9.48 18.62
C THR A 80 9.74 8.18 18.40
N TYR A 81 8.86 8.14 17.39
CA TYR A 81 7.87 7.08 17.24
C TYR A 81 8.30 5.97 16.27
N TYR A 82 9.09 6.28 15.24
CA TYR A 82 9.53 5.27 14.28
C TYR A 82 10.35 4.14 14.94
N PRO A 83 11.29 4.39 15.87
CA PRO A 83 11.99 3.31 16.57
C PRO A 83 11.04 2.38 17.33
N ILE A 84 9.91 2.89 17.83
CA ILE A 84 8.87 2.13 18.54
C ILE A 84 8.07 1.29 17.55
N GLU A 85 7.71 1.85 16.40
CA GLU A 85 7.02 1.13 15.32
C GLU A 85 7.82 -0.11 14.92
N ILE A 86 9.12 0.05 14.66
CA ILE A 86 9.95 -1.06 14.18
C ILE A 86 10.45 -2.01 15.28
N ASP A 87 10.17 -1.74 16.56
CA ASP A 87 10.68 -2.52 17.70
C ASP A 87 10.06 -3.91 17.77
N SER A 88 10.79 -4.95 17.38
CA SER A 88 10.30 -6.34 17.42
C SER A 88 10.08 -6.89 18.83
N ALA A 89 10.62 -6.24 19.88
CA ALA A 89 10.44 -6.67 21.27
C ALA A 89 9.10 -6.22 21.86
N ARG A 90 8.43 -5.23 21.25
CA ARG A 90 7.10 -4.74 21.67
C ARG A 90 5.97 -5.45 20.96
N SER A 91 4.92 -5.77 21.69
CA SER A 91 3.69 -6.31 21.11
C SER A 91 2.93 -5.26 20.30
N ILE A 92 2.10 -5.72 19.36
CA ILE A 92 1.22 -4.83 18.57
C ILE A 92 0.29 -4.03 19.50
N ALA A 93 -0.24 -4.66 20.55
CA ALA A 93 -1.13 -4.02 21.51
C ALA A 93 -0.47 -2.83 22.25
N GLU A 94 0.83 -2.92 22.54
CA GLU A 94 1.59 -1.81 23.14
C GLU A 94 1.90 -0.70 22.14
N LYS A 95 2.11 -1.04 20.86
CA LYS A 95 2.44 -0.06 19.81
C LYS A 95 1.24 0.72 19.32
N LEU A 96 0.06 0.09 19.27
CA LEU A 96 -1.17 0.68 18.73
C LEU A 96 -1.48 2.08 19.29
N PRO A 97 -1.60 2.29 20.62
CA PRO A 97 -1.91 3.62 21.15
C PRO A 97 -0.82 4.67 20.83
N LEU A 98 0.45 4.24 20.69
CA LEU A 98 1.57 5.12 20.37
C LEU A 98 1.53 5.55 18.89
N MET A 99 1.11 4.66 17.98
CA MET A 99 0.92 5.02 16.57
C MET A 99 -0.27 5.97 16.39
N VAL A 100 -1.36 5.75 17.14
CA VAL A 100 -2.48 6.70 17.18
C VAL A 100 -2.01 8.07 17.67
N GLU A 101 -1.23 8.12 18.74
CA GLU A 101 -0.68 9.37 19.26
C GLU A 101 0.23 10.07 18.24
N TRP A 102 1.14 9.33 17.60
CA TRP A 102 2.05 9.85 16.58
C TRP A 102 1.29 10.53 15.44
N TRP A 103 0.42 9.79 14.76
CA TRP A 103 -0.29 10.29 13.59
C TRP A 103 -1.30 11.38 13.94
N THR A 104 -1.92 11.32 15.13
CA THR A 104 -2.77 12.42 15.62
C THR A 104 -1.98 13.72 15.79
N LYS A 105 -0.77 13.65 16.35
CA LYS A 105 0.11 14.82 16.49
C LYS A 105 0.59 15.32 15.12
N ALA A 106 1.01 14.42 14.24
CA ALA A 106 1.47 14.77 12.89
C ALA A 106 0.36 15.47 12.08
N HIS A 107 -0.85 14.91 12.04
CA HIS A 107 -1.99 15.51 11.36
C HIS A 107 -2.35 16.89 11.93
N LYS A 108 -2.29 17.05 13.27
CA LYS A 108 -2.55 18.35 13.90
C LYS A 108 -1.53 19.41 13.49
N ILE A 109 -0.26 19.05 13.36
CA ILE A 109 0.80 19.95 12.88
C ILE A 109 0.54 20.33 11.41
N LEU A 110 0.19 19.37 10.56
CA LEU A 110 -0.13 19.64 9.15
C LEU A 110 -1.33 20.57 8.98
N VAL A 111 -2.39 20.42 9.78
CA VAL A 111 -3.56 21.32 9.75
C VAL A 111 -3.15 22.77 10.05
N GLN A 112 -2.18 23.01 10.92
CA GLN A 112 -1.71 24.37 11.25
C GLN A 112 -1.03 25.07 10.08
N GLN A 113 -0.52 24.31 9.10
CA GLN A 113 0.14 24.86 7.91
C GLN A 113 -0.84 25.46 6.90
N LYS A 114 -2.16 25.28 7.09
CA LYS A 114 -3.20 25.78 6.17
C LYS A 114 -2.92 25.39 4.72
N ILE A 115 -2.59 24.11 4.52
CA ILE A 115 -2.29 23.55 3.20
C ILE A 115 -3.48 23.75 2.27
N ARG A 116 -3.23 24.31 1.09
CA ARG A 116 -4.25 24.50 0.06
C ARG A 116 -4.39 23.25 -0.82
N LYS A 117 -5.64 22.82 -1.03
CA LYS A 117 -5.96 21.66 -1.86
C LYS A 117 -5.42 21.76 -3.29
N ASP A 118 -5.51 22.93 -3.90
CA ASP A 118 -5.14 23.13 -5.30
C ASP A 118 -3.63 23.09 -5.54
N LEU A 119 -2.82 23.15 -4.48
CA LEU A 119 -1.37 23.03 -4.56
C LEU A 119 -0.86 21.59 -4.42
N LEU A 120 -1.72 20.63 -4.05
CA LEU A 120 -1.33 19.22 -3.92
C LEU A 120 -0.83 18.64 -5.24
N ALA A 121 -1.48 18.97 -6.36
CA ALA A 121 -1.05 18.55 -7.69
C ALA A 121 0.37 19.02 -8.03
N THR A 122 0.73 20.24 -7.62
CA THR A 122 2.09 20.76 -7.81
C THR A 122 3.08 20.07 -6.87
N ALA A 123 2.72 19.84 -5.61
CA ALA A 123 3.58 19.11 -4.68
C ALA A 123 3.91 17.69 -5.18
N VAL A 124 2.93 16.98 -5.73
CA VAL A 124 3.14 15.65 -6.34
C VAL A 124 4.04 15.73 -7.57
N ARG A 125 3.74 16.66 -8.50
CA ARG A 125 4.48 16.84 -9.74
C ARG A 125 5.96 17.20 -9.51
N ASP A 126 6.23 18.00 -8.49
CA ASP A 126 7.58 18.47 -8.17
C ASP A 126 8.35 17.48 -7.27
N SER A 127 7.71 16.39 -6.84
CA SER A 127 8.33 15.37 -5.98
C SER A 127 9.14 14.34 -6.75
N ASP A 128 9.98 13.59 -6.03
CA ASP A 128 10.71 12.43 -6.55
C ASP A 128 9.89 11.12 -6.43
N ALA A 129 8.57 11.19 -6.29
CA ALA A 129 7.72 10.01 -6.16
C ALA A 129 7.78 9.14 -7.42
N MET A 130 7.93 7.83 -7.24
CA MET A 130 8.01 6.89 -8.36
C MET A 130 7.16 5.67 -8.08
N LEU A 131 6.32 5.28 -9.04
CA LEU A 131 5.71 3.96 -9.06
C LEU A 131 6.77 2.91 -9.44
N ARG A 132 6.58 1.68 -8.94
CA ARG A 132 7.42 0.54 -9.31
C ARG A 132 7.39 0.28 -10.80
N GLU A 133 8.47 -0.26 -11.33
CA GLU A 133 8.54 -0.60 -12.75
C GLU A 133 7.43 -1.58 -13.15
N GLY A 134 6.81 -1.38 -14.31
CA GLY A 134 5.68 -2.20 -14.76
C GLY A 134 4.33 -1.84 -14.15
N TYR A 135 4.20 -0.70 -13.43
CA TYR A 135 2.92 -0.26 -12.88
C TYR A 135 1.83 -0.11 -13.94
N GLN A 136 2.14 0.48 -15.11
CA GLN A 136 1.14 0.71 -16.16
C GLN A 136 0.49 -0.61 -16.57
N LEU A 137 1.30 -1.64 -16.82
CA LEU A 137 0.81 -2.98 -17.14
C LEU A 137 -0.14 -3.50 -16.06
N LEU A 138 0.22 -3.39 -14.77
CA LEU A 138 -0.63 -3.90 -13.71
C LEU A 138 -1.99 -3.20 -13.70
N PHE A 139 -1.99 -1.87 -13.66
CA PHE A 139 -3.22 -1.10 -13.54
C PHE A 139 -4.11 -1.23 -14.79
N ASP A 140 -3.53 -1.13 -15.98
CA ASP A 140 -4.26 -1.20 -17.25
C ASP A 140 -4.83 -2.62 -17.44
N HIS A 141 -4.05 -3.66 -17.17
CA HIS A 141 -4.50 -5.05 -17.28
C HIS A 141 -5.64 -5.37 -16.30
N LEU A 142 -5.55 -4.90 -15.06
CA LEU A 142 -6.65 -5.03 -14.10
C LEU A 142 -7.92 -4.31 -14.58
N HIS A 143 -7.77 -3.12 -15.17
CA HIS A 143 -8.88 -2.36 -15.71
C HIS A 143 -9.55 -3.07 -16.90
N GLU A 144 -8.77 -3.51 -17.89
CA GLU A 144 -9.23 -4.21 -19.08
C GLU A 144 -10.01 -5.49 -18.74
N HIS A 145 -9.56 -6.22 -17.72
CA HIS A 145 -10.22 -7.44 -17.24
C HIS A 145 -11.31 -7.18 -16.18
N SER A 146 -11.63 -5.92 -15.89
CA SER A 146 -12.61 -5.54 -14.85
C SER A 146 -12.31 -6.19 -13.49
N ILE A 147 -11.05 -6.29 -13.12
CA ILE A 147 -10.60 -6.81 -11.83
C ILE A 147 -10.51 -5.64 -10.84
N PRO A 148 -11.25 -5.66 -9.72
CA PRO A 148 -11.19 -4.62 -8.71
C PRO A 148 -9.80 -4.53 -8.10
N LEU A 149 -9.30 -3.31 -7.97
CA LEU A 149 -8.10 -2.98 -7.20
C LEU A 149 -8.51 -2.11 -6.02
N LEU A 150 -8.38 -2.64 -4.81
CA LEU A 150 -8.45 -1.86 -3.58
C LEU A 150 -7.03 -1.46 -3.17
N ILE A 151 -6.73 -0.17 -3.21
CA ILE A 151 -5.52 0.39 -2.60
C ILE A 151 -5.86 0.78 -1.17
N PHE A 152 -5.24 0.11 -0.20
CA PHE A 152 -5.49 0.31 1.22
C PHE A 152 -4.22 0.81 1.92
N SER A 153 -4.12 2.13 2.07
CA SER A 153 -2.90 2.83 2.47
C SER A 153 -3.07 3.58 3.79
N ALA A 154 -2.06 3.47 4.67
CA ALA A 154 -1.90 4.31 5.85
C ALA A 154 -1.33 5.71 5.54
N GLY A 155 -1.08 6.02 4.25
CA GLY A 155 -0.61 7.32 3.78
C GLY A 155 -1.70 8.39 3.73
N ILE A 156 -1.52 9.37 2.84
CA ILE A 156 -2.47 10.48 2.61
C ILE A 156 -3.23 10.20 1.31
N GLY A 157 -4.55 10.03 1.41
CA GLY A 157 -5.41 9.66 0.28
C GLY A 157 -5.36 10.66 -0.88
N ASP A 158 -5.45 11.97 -0.60
CA ASP A 158 -5.43 13.00 -1.65
C ASP A 158 -4.09 13.05 -2.41
N ILE A 159 -2.96 12.76 -1.75
CA ILE A 159 -1.65 12.69 -2.38
C ILE A 159 -1.53 11.41 -3.22
N LEU A 160 -1.93 10.28 -2.65
CA LEU A 160 -1.96 8.98 -3.34
C LEU A 160 -2.76 9.07 -4.64
N GLU A 161 -4.01 9.54 -4.55
CA GLU A 161 -4.89 9.68 -5.71
C GLU A 161 -4.26 10.57 -6.79
N GLU A 162 -3.61 11.66 -6.39
CA GLU A 162 -2.96 12.57 -7.32
C GLU A 162 -1.72 11.95 -7.97
N VAL A 163 -0.94 11.12 -7.26
CA VAL A 163 0.17 10.35 -7.84
C VAL A 163 -0.34 9.42 -8.95
N ILE A 164 -1.34 8.59 -8.68
CA ILE A 164 -1.87 7.65 -9.67
C ILE A 164 -2.66 8.33 -10.79
N ARG A 165 -3.25 9.51 -10.52
CA ARG A 165 -3.93 10.34 -11.53
C ARG A 165 -2.94 10.96 -12.50
N GLN A 166 -1.84 11.53 -12.01
CA GLN A 166 -0.78 12.09 -12.87
C GLN A 166 -0.05 10.99 -13.66
N ALA A 167 0.07 9.79 -13.10
CA ALA A 167 0.58 8.62 -13.79
C ALA A 167 -0.39 8.03 -14.84
N GLY A 168 -1.64 8.51 -14.89
CA GLY A 168 -2.63 8.09 -15.88
C GLY A 168 -3.27 6.72 -15.62
N VAL A 169 -3.17 6.20 -14.39
CA VAL A 169 -3.59 4.83 -14.03
C VAL A 169 -4.72 4.79 -12.99
N PHE A 170 -5.33 5.94 -12.68
CA PHE A 170 -6.47 5.99 -11.77
C PHE A 170 -7.78 5.63 -12.49
N HIS A 171 -7.91 4.34 -12.81
CA HIS A 171 -9.04 3.78 -13.54
C HIS A 171 -10.27 3.57 -12.65
N SER A 172 -11.44 3.33 -13.27
CA SER A 172 -12.72 3.19 -12.55
C SER A 172 -12.84 1.95 -11.67
N ASN A 173 -12.00 0.93 -11.87
CA ASN A 173 -11.92 -0.27 -11.04
C ASN A 173 -11.03 -0.09 -9.80
N VAL A 174 -10.38 1.08 -9.65
CA VAL A 174 -9.51 1.38 -8.51
C VAL A 174 -10.33 2.06 -7.42
N LYS A 175 -10.32 1.47 -6.23
CA LYS A 175 -10.87 2.05 -4.99
C LYS A 175 -9.72 2.35 -4.04
N VAL A 176 -9.80 3.47 -3.31
CA VAL A 176 -8.75 3.89 -2.38
C VAL A 176 -9.33 4.07 -0.97
N PHE A 177 -8.80 3.33 0.00
CA PHE A 177 -8.98 3.54 1.44
C PHE A 177 -7.70 4.11 2.03
N SER A 178 -7.78 5.33 2.55
CA SER A 178 -6.63 6.03 3.13
C SER A 178 -7.06 7.21 4.00
N ASN A 179 -6.11 7.92 4.60
CA ASN A 179 -6.37 9.12 5.38
C ASN A 179 -6.62 10.31 4.45
N TYR A 180 -7.88 10.63 4.19
CA TYR A 180 -8.23 11.77 3.36
C TYR A 180 -8.20 13.08 4.14
N MET A 181 -7.67 14.12 3.50
CA MET A 181 -7.74 15.48 4.00
C MET A 181 -9.18 16.02 3.93
N ASP A 182 -9.56 16.78 4.95
CA ASP A 182 -10.79 17.56 4.98
C ASP A 182 -10.45 19.04 4.81
N PHE A 183 -11.04 19.65 3.77
CA PHE A 183 -10.81 21.04 3.41
C PHE A 183 -12.03 21.89 3.75
N ASP A 184 -11.81 23.14 4.13
CA ASP A 184 -12.89 24.12 4.29
C ASP A 184 -13.39 24.65 2.94
N GLU A 185 -14.39 25.54 2.98
CA GLU A 185 -15.00 26.15 1.79
C GLU A 185 -13.98 27.00 0.98
N SER A 186 -12.90 27.45 1.61
CA SER A 186 -11.83 28.19 0.95
C SER A 186 -10.72 27.30 0.38
N GLY A 187 -10.84 25.98 0.56
CA GLY A 187 -9.88 24.99 0.08
C GLY A 187 -8.65 24.82 0.98
N LEU A 188 -8.72 25.24 2.25
CA LEU A 188 -7.65 25.07 3.24
C LEU A 188 -7.87 23.82 4.09
N LEU A 189 -6.80 23.09 4.36
CA LEU A 189 -6.82 21.90 5.22
C LEU A 189 -7.28 22.28 6.63
N LYS A 190 -8.35 21.64 7.11
CA LYS A 190 -8.91 21.85 8.46
C LYS A 190 -8.86 20.60 9.34
N ALA A 191 -8.86 19.41 8.76
CA ALA A 191 -8.83 18.13 9.47
C ALA A 191 -8.46 16.97 8.52
N PHE A 192 -8.45 15.74 9.05
CA PHE A 192 -8.51 14.51 8.26
C PHE A 192 -9.85 13.83 8.49
N LYS A 193 -10.39 13.17 7.46
CA LYS A 193 -11.71 12.55 7.46
C LYS A 193 -11.68 11.15 8.07
N GLY A 194 -12.78 10.77 8.70
CA GLY A 194 -13.01 9.40 9.16
C GLY A 194 -12.08 8.98 10.30
N GLU A 195 -11.93 7.67 10.44
CA GLU A 195 -11.01 7.09 11.41
C GLU A 195 -9.60 7.01 10.83
N LEU A 196 -8.60 7.32 11.66
CA LEU A 196 -7.20 7.25 11.29
C LEU A 196 -6.84 5.82 10.88
N ILE A 197 -6.19 5.67 9.73
CA ILE A 197 -5.55 4.43 9.27
C ILE A 197 -4.05 4.57 9.51
N HIS A 198 -3.46 3.61 10.22
CA HIS A 198 -2.02 3.47 10.44
C HIS A 198 -1.61 2.00 10.24
N ILE A 199 -0.30 1.73 10.30
CA ILE A 199 0.29 0.42 9.96
C ILE A 199 -0.29 -0.78 10.73
N TYR A 200 -0.92 -0.58 11.90
CA TYR A 200 -1.41 -1.67 12.76
C TYR A 200 -2.94 -1.79 12.85
N ASN A 201 -3.70 -0.91 12.20
CA ASN A 201 -5.16 -0.95 12.27
C ASN A 201 -5.86 -1.11 10.91
N LYS A 202 -5.13 -1.58 9.90
CA LYS A 202 -5.70 -1.92 8.60
C LYS A 202 -6.77 -3.00 8.71
N ARG A 203 -6.66 -3.89 9.69
CA ARG A 203 -7.70 -4.88 10.02
C ARG A 203 -9.04 -4.20 10.33
N GLU A 204 -9.05 -3.26 11.26
CA GLU A 204 -10.25 -2.52 11.65
C GLU A 204 -10.83 -1.77 10.46
N GLY A 205 -9.99 -1.09 9.68
CA GLY A 205 -10.44 -0.43 8.45
C GLY A 205 -11.01 -1.40 7.41
N ALA A 206 -10.48 -2.63 7.29
CA ALA A 206 -11.07 -3.66 6.43
C ALA A 206 -12.48 -4.05 6.92
N LEU A 207 -12.63 -4.23 8.23
CA LEU A 207 -13.90 -4.65 8.85
C LEU A 207 -14.96 -3.54 8.87
N LEU A 208 -14.56 -2.26 8.86
CA LEU A 208 -15.49 -1.12 8.84
C LEU A 208 -16.08 -0.84 7.45
N ASN A 209 -15.46 -1.36 6.39
CA ASN A 209 -15.87 -1.14 5.01
C ASN A 209 -16.67 -2.32 4.42
N THR A 210 -17.56 -2.91 5.22
CA THR A 210 -18.31 -4.13 4.83
C THR A 210 -19.08 -3.97 3.52
N GLY A 211 -19.66 -2.80 3.25
CA GLY A 211 -20.42 -2.55 2.01
C GLY A 211 -19.58 -2.73 0.74
N HIS A 212 -18.30 -2.34 0.77
CA HIS A 212 -17.39 -2.56 -0.36
C HIS A 212 -17.11 -4.06 -0.57
N PHE A 213 -16.83 -4.79 0.51
CA PHE A 213 -16.53 -6.22 0.42
C PHE A 213 -17.77 -7.06 0.08
N GLU A 214 -18.97 -6.64 0.49
CA GLU A 214 -20.24 -7.26 0.11
C GLU A 214 -20.49 -7.15 -1.41
N GLU A 215 -20.20 -6.00 -2.02
CA GLU A 215 -20.27 -5.82 -3.48
C GLU A 215 -19.31 -6.77 -4.22
N LEU A 216 -18.19 -7.13 -3.58
CA LEU A 216 -17.16 -8.01 -4.13
C LEU A 216 -17.26 -9.47 -3.69
N ARG A 217 -18.36 -9.90 -3.04
CA ARG A 217 -18.55 -11.29 -2.59
C ARG A 217 -18.41 -12.36 -3.67
N THR A 218 -18.60 -11.99 -4.94
CA THR A 218 -18.45 -12.89 -6.09
C THR A 218 -16.98 -13.09 -6.50
N ARG A 219 -16.05 -12.43 -5.79
CA ARG A 219 -14.61 -12.47 -6.05
C ARG A 219 -13.83 -13.01 -4.85
N PRO A 220 -14.01 -14.27 -4.47
CA PRO A 220 -13.41 -14.83 -3.25
C PRO A 220 -11.89 -15.09 -3.36
N ASN A 221 -11.27 -14.78 -4.51
CA ASN A 221 -9.85 -15.04 -4.78
C ASN A 221 -9.04 -13.73 -4.70
N VAL A 222 -8.14 -13.64 -3.74
CA VAL A 222 -7.44 -12.39 -3.41
C VAL A 222 -5.96 -12.48 -3.77
N LEU A 223 -5.46 -11.52 -4.55
CA LEU A 223 -4.03 -11.22 -4.61
C LEU A 223 -3.74 -10.05 -3.66
N LEU A 224 -2.96 -10.30 -2.61
CA LEU A 224 -2.60 -9.31 -1.61
C LEU A 224 -1.16 -8.86 -1.79
N LEU A 225 -0.94 -7.55 -1.93
CA LEU A 225 0.38 -6.92 -2.07
C LEU A 225 0.65 -6.00 -0.87
N GLY A 226 1.78 -6.17 -0.19
CA GLY A 226 2.18 -5.30 0.92
C GLY A 226 3.68 -5.31 1.16
N ASP A 227 4.19 -4.34 1.91
CA ASP A 227 5.60 -4.24 2.28
C ASP A 227 5.82 -4.31 3.79
N SER A 228 4.74 -4.44 4.58
CA SER A 228 4.77 -4.57 6.02
C SER A 228 3.96 -5.77 6.51
N LEU A 229 4.28 -6.25 7.72
CA LEU A 229 3.47 -7.30 8.36
C LEU A 229 2.06 -6.82 8.73
N GLY A 230 1.82 -5.51 8.81
CA GLY A 230 0.50 -4.94 9.04
C GLY A 230 -0.47 -5.17 7.86
N ASP A 231 0.09 -5.27 6.65
CA ASP A 231 -0.66 -5.41 5.41
C ASP A 231 -1.33 -6.77 5.26
N LEU A 232 -0.86 -7.79 6.00
CA LEU A 232 -1.40 -9.14 5.99
C LEU A 232 -2.89 -9.22 6.38
N THR A 233 -3.40 -8.16 7.03
CA THR A 233 -4.78 -8.05 7.53
C THR A 233 -5.69 -7.21 6.63
N MET A 234 -5.19 -6.68 5.49
CA MET A 234 -6.00 -5.85 4.59
C MET A 234 -7.16 -6.61 3.94
N ALA A 235 -7.07 -7.94 3.87
CA ALA A 235 -8.12 -8.81 3.32
C ALA A 235 -9.11 -9.33 4.38
N ASP A 236 -8.99 -8.96 5.66
CA ASP A 236 -9.85 -9.49 6.73
C ASP A 236 -11.34 -9.12 6.56
N GLY A 237 -11.66 -8.11 5.75
CA GLY A 237 -13.02 -7.73 5.38
C GLY A 237 -13.65 -8.60 4.28
N VAL A 238 -12.86 -9.41 3.57
CA VAL A 238 -13.33 -10.26 2.46
C VAL A 238 -14.16 -11.42 2.99
N GLN A 239 -15.43 -11.46 2.61
CA GLN A 239 -16.35 -12.55 2.96
C GLN A 239 -16.13 -13.77 2.06
N ASP A 240 -16.30 -14.97 2.63
CA ASP A 240 -16.24 -16.25 1.92
C ASP A 240 -14.95 -16.44 1.08
N MET A 241 -13.83 -15.88 1.54
CA MET A 241 -12.54 -15.96 0.85
C MET A 241 -12.11 -17.42 0.65
N GLU A 242 -11.92 -17.81 -0.61
CA GLU A 242 -11.55 -19.18 -1.00
C GLU A 242 -10.03 -19.34 -1.10
N ASN A 243 -9.37 -18.40 -1.76
CA ASN A 243 -7.92 -18.40 -1.92
C ASN A 243 -7.36 -17.00 -1.68
N ILE A 244 -6.19 -16.95 -1.08
CA ILE A 244 -5.39 -15.72 -0.94
C ILE A 244 -3.95 -16.03 -1.26
N LEU A 245 -3.35 -15.25 -2.16
CA LEU A 245 -1.92 -15.25 -2.44
C LEU A 245 -1.32 -13.95 -1.93
N LYS A 246 -0.37 -14.04 -1.00
CA LYS A 246 0.27 -12.89 -0.36
C LYS A 246 1.67 -12.67 -0.90
N ILE A 247 1.91 -11.47 -1.44
CA ILE A 247 3.21 -11.02 -1.93
C ILE A 247 3.72 -9.89 -1.03
N GLY A 248 4.89 -10.11 -0.42
CA GLY A 248 5.54 -9.18 0.49
C GLY A 248 6.77 -8.53 -0.14
N PHE A 249 6.83 -7.21 -0.23
CA PHE A 249 8.02 -6.46 -0.64
C PHE A 249 8.93 -6.23 0.56
N LEU A 250 10.04 -6.98 0.64
CA LEU A 250 11.04 -6.81 1.70
C LEU A 250 12.11 -5.81 1.24
N ASN A 251 11.86 -4.54 1.52
CA ASN A 251 12.67 -3.45 0.98
C ASN A 251 13.91 -3.09 1.83
N ASP A 252 13.86 -3.30 3.15
CA ASP A 252 14.93 -2.95 4.08
C ASP A 252 15.18 -4.04 5.12
N LYS A 253 16.31 -3.91 5.84
CA LYS A 253 16.67 -4.78 6.97
C LYS A 253 16.49 -6.27 6.66
N VAL A 254 16.90 -6.66 5.45
CA VAL A 254 16.63 -7.98 4.85
C VAL A 254 17.04 -9.09 5.80
N GLU A 255 18.28 -9.06 6.32
CA GLU A 255 18.78 -10.10 7.23
C GLU A 255 17.95 -10.24 8.51
N GLU A 256 17.45 -9.13 9.06
CA GLU A 256 16.68 -9.11 10.31
C GLU A 256 15.23 -9.57 10.10
N ARG A 257 14.64 -9.25 8.94
CA ARG A 257 13.20 -9.38 8.68
C ARG A 257 12.84 -10.54 7.76
N LYS A 258 13.80 -11.09 7.00
CA LYS A 258 13.52 -12.11 5.98
C LYS A 258 12.77 -13.32 6.52
N GLN A 259 13.14 -13.81 7.70
CA GLN A 259 12.47 -14.98 8.27
C GLN A 259 11.00 -14.70 8.60
N SER A 260 10.69 -13.57 9.25
CA SER A 260 9.30 -13.21 9.58
C SER A 260 8.45 -12.97 8.33
N TYR A 261 9.04 -12.44 7.26
CA TYR A 261 8.37 -12.27 5.97
C TYR A 261 8.10 -13.63 5.31
N LEU A 262 9.07 -14.54 5.27
CA LEU A 262 8.89 -15.88 4.71
C LEU A 262 7.87 -16.72 5.48
N ASP A 263 7.73 -16.48 6.78
CA ASP A 263 6.73 -17.16 7.60
C ASP A 263 5.31 -16.60 7.41
N SER A 264 5.17 -15.40 6.84
CA SER A 264 3.91 -14.66 6.80
C SER A 264 3.36 -14.40 5.38
N PHE A 265 4.23 -14.25 4.39
CA PHE A 265 3.91 -14.07 2.97
C PHE A 265 4.24 -15.35 2.19
N ASP A 266 3.45 -15.65 1.17
CA ASP A 266 3.69 -16.82 0.32
C ASP A 266 4.88 -16.58 -0.63
N ILE A 267 4.98 -15.34 -1.14
CA ILE A 267 6.08 -14.85 -1.98
C ILE A 267 6.69 -13.60 -1.34
N VAL A 268 8.01 -13.59 -1.17
CA VAL A 268 8.77 -12.43 -0.68
C VAL A 268 9.67 -11.91 -1.81
N LEU A 269 9.53 -10.64 -2.14
CA LEU A 269 10.34 -9.92 -3.14
C LEU A 269 11.38 -9.07 -2.41
N VAL A 270 12.63 -9.51 -2.43
CA VAL A 270 13.73 -8.88 -1.68
C VAL A 270 14.36 -7.78 -2.51
N GLN A 271 14.27 -6.53 -2.03
CA GLN A 271 14.83 -5.33 -2.67
C GLN A 271 14.48 -5.22 -4.17
N ASP A 272 13.32 -5.74 -4.55
CA ASP A 272 12.76 -5.57 -5.87
C ASP A 272 12.24 -4.12 -5.99
N GLU A 273 12.25 -3.50 -7.16
CA GLU A 273 11.67 -2.17 -7.44
C GLU A 273 10.67 -2.23 -8.61
N THR A 274 10.21 -3.43 -8.93
CA THR A 274 9.34 -3.76 -10.06
C THR A 274 8.02 -4.39 -9.58
N LEU A 275 7.08 -4.51 -10.51
CA LEU A 275 5.85 -5.28 -10.40
C LEU A 275 5.86 -6.47 -11.38
N GLU A 276 7.03 -6.96 -11.79
CA GLU A 276 7.14 -8.08 -12.75
C GLU A 276 6.43 -9.35 -12.25
N VAL A 277 6.68 -9.76 -11.00
CA VAL A 277 6.03 -10.95 -10.41
C VAL A 277 4.51 -10.77 -10.27
N PRO A 278 3.98 -9.66 -9.69
CA PRO A 278 2.55 -9.39 -9.71
C PRO A 278 1.93 -9.39 -11.11
N ASN A 279 2.59 -8.75 -12.09
CA ASN A 279 2.12 -8.72 -13.48
C ASN A 279 2.06 -10.12 -14.09
N ALA A 280 3.11 -10.91 -13.93
CA ALA A 280 3.19 -12.26 -14.47
C ALA A 280 2.13 -13.19 -13.85
N ILE A 281 1.85 -13.03 -12.56
CA ILE A 281 0.74 -13.71 -11.89
C ILE A 281 -0.60 -13.28 -12.48
N MET A 282 -0.85 -11.98 -12.65
CA MET A 282 -2.12 -11.51 -13.21
C MET A 282 -2.33 -11.95 -14.67
N LEU A 283 -1.27 -11.94 -15.48
CA LEU A 283 -1.26 -12.48 -16.84
C LEU A 283 -1.60 -13.98 -16.83
N TYR A 284 -0.94 -14.75 -15.96
CA TYR A 284 -1.23 -16.17 -15.78
C TYR A 284 -2.68 -16.44 -15.36
N LEU A 285 -3.22 -15.69 -14.39
CA LEU A 285 -4.60 -15.83 -13.91
C LEU A 285 -5.65 -15.45 -14.97
N THR A 286 -5.31 -14.56 -15.90
CA THR A 286 -6.21 -14.10 -16.96
C THR A 286 -6.06 -14.85 -18.28
N GLY A 287 -5.07 -15.75 -18.38
CA GLY A 287 -4.82 -16.57 -19.58
C GLY A 287 -4.06 -15.84 -20.69
N ASN A 288 -3.59 -14.61 -20.43
CA ASN A 288 -2.69 -13.88 -21.33
C ASN A 288 -1.27 -14.35 -21.04
N LYS A 289 -0.59 -14.94 -22.04
CA LYS A 289 0.81 -15.36 -21.95
C LYS A 289 1.73 -14.33 -22.58
#